data_AF-A0A2T2TNG6-F1
#
_entry.id   AF-A0A2T2TNG6-F1
#
_cell.length_a   1.000
_cell.length_b   1.000
_cell.length_c   1.000
_cell.angle_alpha   90.00
_cell.angle_beta   90.00
_cell.angle_gamma   90.00
#
_symmetry.space_group_name_H-M   'P 1'
#
loop_
_entity.id
_entity.type
_entity.pdbx_description
1 polymer ?
#
loop_
_entity_poly.entity_id
_entity_poly.type
_entity_poly.pdbx_seq_one_letter_code
_entity_poly.pdbx_strand_id
1 'polypeptide(L)'
;MSSMIRPVALVLALLATAGCSSPSDASAPASGSASAELTDQSYLTGDHWNDGQAEIAFYDVERTVDQEGQPSDQQFVMGTYLVKHDFDPQEMAKATDSDGGVPAFKYAQFFEFESGSYQYKRSHVTNARQRNLHPFKHSLTNFDWCSNLYREQAFHPDGTVRRLKRSDDYGNARETYDYRAPAYPAAQVPLLVRGLSFSEAQPTRSFSLVHSGGTYTS
;
A
#
# COMPACT_ATOMS: atom_id res chain seq x y z
N MET A 1 -80.09 32.61 1.58
CA MET A 1 -79.79 33.17 2.91
C MET A 1 -78.38 32.77 3.30
N SER A 2 -77.64 33.74 3.86
CA SER A 2 -76.36 33.66 4.59
C SER A 2 -75.05 33.33 3.86
N SER A 3 -74.35 34.43 3.59
CA SER A 3 -72.90 34.66 3.70
C SER A 3 -72.22 33.97 4.88
N MET A 4 -70.94 33.58 4.74
CA MET A 4 -69.92 33.69 5.79
C MET A 4 -68.48 33.65 5.24
N ILE A 5 -67.92 34.86 5.13
CA ILE A 5 -66.60 35.39 5.55
C ILE A 5 -65.47 34.40 5.94
N ARG A 6 -64.25 34.73 5.44
CA ARG A 6 -62.88 34.18 5.62
C ARG A 6 -62.38 34.13 7.10
N PRO A 7 -61.26 33.43 7.37
CA PRO A 7 -60.00 34.19 7.52
C PRO A 7 -58.73 33.53 6.95
N VAL A 8 -57.73 34.40 6.85
CA VAL A 8 -56.34 34.27 6.41
C VAL A 8 -55.52 33.38 7.37
N ALA A 9 -54.63 32.56 6.84
CA ALA A 9 -53.38 32.19 7.53
C ALA A 9 -52.27 31.96 6.51
N LEU A 10 -51.32 32.89 6.53
CA LEU A 10 -50.04 32.91 5.83
C LEU A 10 -49.03 32.14 6.68
N VAL A 11 -48.36 31.11 6.13
CA VAL A 11 -47.09 30.60 6.70
C VAL A 11 -46.12 30.25 5.57
N LEU A 12 -45.05 31.04 5.52
CA LEU A 12 -43.77 30.79 4.86
C LEU A 12 -43.03 29.61 5.55
N ALA A 13 -42.39 28.74 4.77
CA ALA A 13 -41.10 28.10 5.09
C ALA A 13 -40.62 27.31 3.86
N LEU A 14 -39.67 27.84 3.09
CA LEU A 14 -38.21 27.65 3.19
C LEU A 14 -37.72 26.40 2.45
N LEU A 15 -37.07 26.65 1.30
CA LEU A 15 -36.24 25.71 0.57
C LEU A 15 -35.10 25.20 1.47
N ALA A 16 -34.87 23.88 1.46
CA ALA A 16 -33.58 23.30 1.80
C ALA A 16 -33.14 22.41 0.63
N THR A 17 -32.11 22.87 -0.05
CA THR A 17 -31.35 22.15 -1.07
C THR A 17 -30.69 20.92 -0.44
N ALA A 18 -31.11 19.72 -0.84
CA ALA A 18 -30.40 18.49 -0.52
C ALA A 18 -29.09 18.43 -1.32
N GLY A 19 -28.02 18.98 -0.74
CA GLY A 19 -26.66 18.79 -1.22
C GLY A 19 -26.17 17.38 -0.88
N CYS A 20 -25.75 16.65 -1.91
CA CYS A 20 -25.08 15.35 -1.77
C CYS A 20 -23.83 15.50 -0.91
N SER A 21 -23.85 14.93 0.29
CA SER A 21 -22.66 14.78 1.13
C SER A 21 -22.12 13.38 0.91
N SER A 22 -20.94 13.27 0.28
CA SER A 22 -20.17 12.03 0.30
C SER A 22 -19.72 11.76 1.75
N PRO A 23 -19.69 10.50 2.20
CA PRO A 23 -19.22 10.17 3.54
C PRO A 23 -17.71 10.45 3.64
N SER A 24 -17.35 11.50 4.37
CA SER A 24 -15.99 11.68 4.88
C SER A 24 -15.72 10.61 5.94
N ASP A 25 -14.77 9.72 5.68
CA ASP A 25 -14.13 8.86 6.68
C ASP A 25 -13.37 9.73 7.70
N ALA A 26 -14.11 10.29 8.64
CA ALA A 26 -13.60 11.01 9.79
C ALA A 26 -13.43 10.03 10.95
N SER A 27 -12.31 9.32 11.00
CA SER A 27 -11.81 8.64 12.19
C SER A 27 -10.30 8.37 12.08
N ALA A 28 -9.51 9.42 12.25
CA ALA A 28 -8.13 9.31 12.70
C ALA A 28 -7.95 10.28 13.89
N PRO A 29 -7.38 9.84 15.02
CA PRO A 29 -7.22 10.72 16.17
C PRO A 29 -6.19 11.81 15.86
N ALA A 30 -6.61 13.07 16.01
CA ALA A 30 -5.72 14.22 16.00
C ALA A 30 -5.07 14.34 17.39
N SER A 31 -3.77 14.03 17.50
CA SER A 31 -2.88 14.54 18.55
C SER A 31 -1.42 14.22 18.22
N GLY A 32 -0.66 15.26 17.92
CA GLY A 32 0.78 15.22 17.63
C GLY A 32 1.10 16.29 16.60
N SER A 33 2.15 17.10 16.86
CA SER A 33 2.72 18.09 15.93
C SER A 33 2.56 17.68 14.48
N ALA A 34 2.17 18.58 13.57
CA ALA A 34 2.09 18.34 12.13
C ALA A 34 3.33 17.54 11.70
N SER A 35 3.17 16.22 11.63
CA SER A 35 4.27 15.33 11.26
C SER A 35 4.56 15.77 9.86
N ALA A 36 5.75 16.32 9.63
CA ALA A 36 6.15 16.64 8.28
C ALA A 36 5.91 15.39 7.44
N GLU A 37 5.24 15.59 6.30
CA GLU A 37 4.87 14.48 5.45
C GLU A 37 6.15 13.73 5.10
N LEU A 38 6.17 12.43 5.38
CA LEU A 38 7.31 11.57 5.10
C LEU A 38 7.68 11.64 3.61
N THR A 39 6.68 11.89 2.77
CA THR A 39 6.74 11.85 1.32
C THR A 39 6.53 13.22 0.66
N ASP A 40 7.19 13.43 -0.47
CA ASP A 40 7.05 14.61 -1.33
C ASP A 40 5.76 14.52 -2.16
N GLN A 41 4.86 15.48 -1.99
CA GLN A 41 3.59 15.55 -2.72
C GLN A 41 3.75 15.60 -4.24
N SER A 42 4.83 16.19 -4.76
CA SER A 42 5.08 16.24 -6.20
C SER A 42 5.33 14.86 -6.80
N TYR A 43 6.01 13.97 -6.06
CA TYR A 43 6.20 12.58 -6.44
C TYR A 43 4.86 11.80 -6.46
N LEU A 44 4.04 12.04 -5.44
CA LEU A 44 2.74 11.36 -5.30
C LEU A 44 1.73 11.79 -6.38
N THR A 45 1.72 13.07 -6.72
CA THR A 45 0.70 13.68 -7.60
C THR A 45 1.14 13.89 -9.04
N GLY A 46 2.44 13.80 -9.34
CA GLY A 46 2.95 13.99 -10.69
C GLY A 46 2.33 13.03 -11.70
N ASP A 47 2.23 13.45 -12.96
CA ASP A 47 1.51 12.70 -14.00
C ASP A 47 2.22 11.40 -14.44
N HIS A 48 3.48 11.22 -14.06
CA HIS A 48 4.25 10.04 -14.45
C HIS A 48 3.54 8.75 -13.98
N TRP A 49 3.44 7.78 -14.89
CA TRP A 49 2.74 6.50 -14.77
C TRP A 49 1.20 6.55 -14.72
N ASN A 50 0.57 7.71 -14.90
CA ASN A 50 -0.90 7.82 -15.08
C ASN A 50 -1.36 7.58 -16.52
N ASP A 51 -0.43 7.28 -17.43
CA ASP A 51 -0.66 7.11 -18.88
C ASP A 51 -0.95 5.65 -19.28
N GLY A 52 -1.13 4.77 -18.29
CA GLY A 52 -1.33 3.33 -18.50
C GLY A 52 -0.04 2.57 -18.85
N GLN A 53 1.12 3.23 -18.85
CA GLN A 53 2.42 2.61 -19.06
C GLN A 53 3.13 2.34 -17.73
N ALA A 54 4.02 1.35 -17.74
CA ALA A 54 4.87 1.04 -16.60
C ALA A 54 6.30 1.53 -16.85
N GLU A 55 6.95 2.06 -15.82
CA GLU A 55 8.42 2.09 -15.78
C GLU A 55 8.92 0.67 -15.59
N ILE A 56 9.93 0.31 -16.38
CA ILE A 56 10.62 -0.96 -16.32
C ILE A 56 12.10 -0.67 -16.17
N ALA A 57 12.73 -1.25 -15.15
CA ALA A 57 14.16 -1.11 -14.90
C ALA A 57 14.78 -2.45 -14.48
N PHE A 58 16.06 -2.63 -14.78
CA PHE A 58 16.84 -3.79 -14.39
C PHE A 58 18.09 -3.33 -13.67
N TYR A 59 18.45 -4.05 -12.61
CA TYR A 59 19.58 -3.74 -11.75
C TYR A 59 20.45 -4.98 -11.56
N ASP A 60 21.75 -4.81 -11.69
CA ASP A 60 22.71 -5.77 -11.19
C ASP A 60 22.77 -5.63 -9.67
N VAL A 61 22.41 -6.69 -8.95
CA VAL A 61 22.37 -6.71 -7.49
C VAL A 61 23.53 -7.53 -6.98
N GLU A 62 24.29 -6.93 -6.06
CA GLU A 62 25.28 -7.63 -5.24
C GLU A 62 24.77 -7.68 -3.79
N ARG A 63 24.78 -8.88 -3.21
CA ARG A 63 24.32 -9.15 -1.84
C ARG A 63 25.36 -10.00 -1.13
N THR A 64 25.70 -9.63 0.11
CA THR A 64 26.73 -10.33 0.92
C THR A 64 26.13 -11.16 2.07
N VAL A 65 24.80 -11.21 2.18
CA VAL A 65 24.08 -12.00 3.19
C VAL A 65 22.90 -12.73 2.55
N ASP A 66 22.61 -13.96 2.96
CA ASP A 66 21.43 -14.68 2.50
C ASP A 66 20.14 -14.20 3.18
N GLN A 67 19.01 -14.88 2.91
CA GLN A 67 17.72 -14.51 3.50
C GLN A 67 17.58 -14.90 4.98
N GLU A 68 18.47 -15.75 5.49
CA GLU A 68 18.61 -16.11 6.90
C GLU A 68 19.61 -15.19 7.62
N GLY A 69 20.23 -14.25 6.90
CA GLY A 69 21.21 -13.31 7.41
C GLY A 69 22.62 -13.90 7.57
N GLN A 70 22.89 -15.07 6.98
CA GLN A 70 24.23 -15.67 6.98
C GLN A 70 25.09 -15.03 5.88
N PRO A 71 26.41 -14.93 6.06
CA PRO A 71 27.31 -14.46 5.01
C PRO A 71 27.17 -15.30 3.74
N SER A 72 26.88 -14.65 2.61
CA SER A 72 26.73 -15.30 1.31
C SER A 72 26.89 -14.27 0.21
N ASP A 73 27.87 -14.46 -0.66
CA ASP A 73 28.05 -13.60 -1.83
C ASP A 73 27.13 -14.06 -2.96
N GLN A 74 26.24 -13.17 -3.40
CA GLN A 74 25.25 -13.44 -4.42
C GLN A 74 25.19 -12.28 -5.39
N GLN A 75 25.16 -12.63 -6.68
CA GLN A 75 24.99 -11.70 -7.78
C GLN A 75 23.82 -12.16 -8.64
N PHE A 76 22.91 -11.24 -8.94
CA PHE A 76 21.76 -11.53 -9.80
C PHE A 76 21.19 -10.26 -10.42
N VAL A 77 20.41 -10.42 -11.49
CA VAL A 77 19.66 -9.32 -12.07
C VAL A 77 18.28 -9.24 -11.41
N MET A 78 17.94 -8.07 -10.89
CA MET A 78 16.60 -7.76 -10.43
C MET A 78 15.92 -6.83 -11.42
N GLY A 79 14.80 -7.27 -11.96
CA GLY A 79 13.92 -6.39 -12.70
C GLY A 79 12.84 -5.79 -11.81
N THR A 80 12.37 -4.61 -12.18
CA THR A 80 11.32 -3.88 -11.46
C THR A 80 10.30 -3.30 -12.42
N TYR A 81 9.03 -3.34 -12.04
CA TYR A 81 7.92 -2.68 -12.74
C TYR A 81 7.23 -1.71 -11.79
N LEU A 82 7.03 -0.47 -12.21
CA LEU A 82 6.27 0.54 -11.47
C LEU A 82 5.18 1.13 -12.35
N VAL A 83 3.95 1.15 -11.84
CA VAL A 83 2.78 1.71 -12.53
C VAL A 83 1.82 2.35 -11.52
N LYS A 84 1.01 3.32 -11.96
CA LYS A 84 -0.16 3.78 -11.20
C LYS A 84 -1.43 3.14 -11.75
N HIS A 85 -2.32 2.76 -10.86
CA HIS A 85 -3.60 2.14 -11.20
C HIS A 85 -4.62 2.34 -10.09
N ASP A 86 -5.88 1.99 -10.35
CA ASP A 86 -6.88 1.92 -9.30
C ASP A 86 -6.85 0.55 -8.59
N PHE A 87 -6.89 0.60 -7.27
CA PHE A 87 -6.89 -0.55 -6.37
C PHE A 87 -8.17 -0.54 -5.54
N ASP A 88 -8.80 -1.70 -5.38
CA ASP A 88 -9.95 -1.89 -4.48
C ASP A 88 -9.44 -2.34 -3.10
N PRO A 89 -9.59 -1.51 -2.04
CA PRO A 89 -9.10 -1.84 -0.71
C PRO A 89 -9.93 -2.89 0.04
N GLN A 90 -11.14 -3.20 -0.43
CA GLN A 90 -12.00 -4.23 0.16
C GLN A 90 -11.67 -5.60 -0.44
N GLU A 91 -11.54 -5.66 -1.77
CA GLU A 91 -11.21 -6.89 -2.51
C GLU A 91 -9.70 -7.20 -2.54
N MET A 92 -8.86 -6.22 -2.16
CA MET A 92 -7.40 -6.35 -2.16
C MET A 92 -6.84 -6.72 -3.54
N ALA A 93 -7.40 -6.10 -4.57
CA ALA A 93 -7.14 -6.35 -5.98
C ALA A 93 -7.15 -5.06 -6.82
N LYS A 94 -6.71 -5.14 -8.09
CA LYS A 94 -6.87 -4.05 -9.05
C LYS A 94 -8.37 -3.84 -9.32
N ALA A 95 -8.83 -2.59 -9.26
CA ALA A 95 -10.20 -2.25 -9.64
C ALA A 95 -10.35 -2.31 -11.18
N THR A 96 -11.46 -2.89 -11.66
CA THR A 96 -11.75 -3.03 -13.10
C THR A 96 -12.77 -2.01 -13.61
N ASP A 97 -13.75 -1.64 -12.78
CA ASP A 97 -14.95 -0.91 -13.24
C ASP A 97 -15.13 0.46 -12.54
N SER A 98 -14.04 1.05 -12.03
CA SER A 98 -13.96 2.35 -11.33
C SER A 98 -14.78 2.51 -10.04
N ASP A 99 -15.83 1.72 -9.82
CA ASP A 99 -16.58 1.70 -8.56
C ASP A 99 -15.71 1.13 -7.44
N GLY A 100 -15.41 1.95 -6.42
CA GLY A 100 -14.62 1.56 -5.25
C GLY A 100 -13.09 1.60 -5.45
N GLY A 101 -12.62 1.87 -6.66
CA GLY A 101 -11.20 2.02 -6.96
C GLY A 101 -10.60 3.28 -6.34
N VAL A 102 -9.42 3.15 -5.74
CA VAL A 102 -8.63 4.29 -5.25
C VAL A 102 -7.23 4.29 -5.87
N PRO A 103 -6.64 5.48 -6.15
CA PRO A 103 -5.33 5.55 -6.79
C PRO A 103 -4.22 4.90 -5.97
N ALA A 104 -3.44 4.05 -6.63
CA ALA A 104 -2.37 3.28 -6.04
C ALA A 104 -1.15 3.18 -6.96
N PHE A 105 0.02 3.11 -6.35
CA PHE A 105 1.21 2.59 -7.00
C PHE A 105 1.20 1.06 -6.91
N LYS A 106 1.55 0.39 -7.99
CA LYS A 106 1.95 -1.02 -7.99
C LYS A 106 3.42 -1.10 -8.32
N TYR A 107 4.21 -1.61 -7.38
CA TYR A 107 5.62 -1.87 -7.55
C TYR A 107 5.90 -3.37 -7.46
N ALA A 108 6.42 -3.94 -8.54
CA ALA A 108 6.82 -5.34 -8.60
C ALA A 108 8.33 -5.44 -8.74
N GLN A 109 8.92 -6.38 -8.04
CA GLN A 109 10.33 -6.75 -8.13
C GLN A 109 10.38 -8.25 -8.45
N PHE A 110 11.21 -8.63 -9.40
CA PHE A 110 11.38 -10.03 -9.81
C PHE A 110 12.85 -10.31 -10.01
N PHE A 111 13.30 -11.42 -9.45
CA PHE A 111 14.70 -11.83 -9.56
C PHE A 111 14.81 -13.33 -9.35
N GLU A 112 15.88 -13.87 -9.93
CA GLU A 112 16.26 -15.26 -9.77
C GLU A 112 17.69 -15.29 -9.27
N PHE A 113 18.00 -16.14 -8.30
CA PHE A 113 19.36 -16.31 -7.81
C PHE A 113 19.59 -17.75 -7.38
N GLU A 114 20.85 -18.16 -7.45
CA GLU A 114 21.28 -19.49 -7.02
C GLU A 114 21.76 -19.44 -5.57
N SER A 115 21.46 -20.48 -4.80
CA SER A 115 22.06 -20.70 -3.49
C SER A 115 22.33 -22.20 -3.31
N GLY A 116 23.61 -22.57 -3.37
CA GLY A 116 24.05 -23.95 -3.40
C GLY A 116 23.48 -24.70 -4.60
N SER A 117 22.72 -25.77 -4.33
CA SER A 117 22.12 -26.62 -5.37
C SER A 117 20.71 -26.17 -5.80
N TYR A 118 20.23 -25.02 -5.34
CA TYR A 118 18.86 -24.56 -5.57
C TYR A 118 18.81 -23.25 -6.35
N GLN A 119 17.89 -23.20 -7.30
CA GLN A 119 17.49 -21.96 -7.96
C GLN A 119 16.25 -21.40 -7.26
N TYR A 120 16.33 -20.15 -6.84
CA TYR A 120 15.20 -19.42 -6.26
C TYR A 120 14.66 -18.45 -7.29
N LYS A 121 13.35 -18.50 -7.55
CA LYS A 121 12.63 -17.50 -8.34
C LYS A 121 11.71 -16.72 -7.41
N ARG A 122 11.95 -15.42 -7.26
CA ARG A 122 11.20 -14.57 -6.33
C ARG A 122 10.52 -13.44 -7.05
N SER A 123 9.29 -13.14 -6.60
CA SER A 123 8.63 -11.89 -6.93
C SER A 123 8.00 -11.26 -5.70
N HIS A 124 8.33 -9.99 -5.47
CA HIS A 124 7.63 -9.13 -4.52
C HIS A 124 6.70 -8.20 -5.28
N VAL A 125 5.47 -8.05 -4.80
CA VAL A 125 4.53 -7.06 -5.33
C VAL A 125 3.93 -6.29 -4.19
N THR A 126 4.04 -4.97 -4.27
CA THR A 126 3.45 -4.04 -3.32
C THR A 126 2.48 -3.13 -4.05
N ASN A 127 1.25 -3.04 -3.52
CA ASN A 127 0.30 -2.00 -3.88
C ASN A 127 0.28 -1.00 -2.72
N ALA A 128 0.57 0.26 -3.01
CA ALA A 128 0.68 1.34 -2.02
C ALA A 128 -0.23 2.50 -2.41
N ARG A 129 -0.83 3.14 -1.40
CA ARG A 129 -1.69 4.32 -1.59
C ARG A 129 -0.94 5.43 -2.27
N GLN A 130 -1.48 5.99 -3.35
CA GLN A 130 -0.81 7.09 -4.04
C GLN A 130 -0.65 8.32 -3.14
N ARG A 131 -1.62 8.60 -2.26
CA ARG A 131 -1.63 9.81 -1.41
C ARG A 131 -0.56 9.90 -0.32
N ASN A 132 0.07 8.79 0.06
CA ASN A 132 1.03 8.76 1.19
C ASN A 132 1.95 7.53 1.22
N LEU A 133 1.92 6.70 0.18
CA LEU A 133 2.62 5.42 0.10
C LEU A 133 2.30 4.44 1.23
N HIS A 134 1.29 4.61 2.09
CA HIS A 134 0.94 3.55 3.03
C HIS A 134 0.49 2.28 2.27
N PRO A 135 0.87 1.08 2.72
CA PRO A 135 0.57 -0.14 1.99
C PRO A 135 -0.93 -0.41 1.93
N PHE A 136 -1.39 -0.96 0.81
CA PHE A 136 -2.64 -1.71 0.71
C PHE A 136 -2.37 -3.20 0.85
N LYS A 137 -1.39 -3.70 0.10
CA LYS A 137 -1.09 -5.13 0.02
C LYS A 137 0.36 -5.34 -0.35
N HIS A 138 1.00 -6.25 0.34
CA HIS A 138 2.31 -6.78 -0.02
C HIS A 138 2.19 -8.29 -0.24
N SER A 139 2.83 -8.80 -1.28
CA SER A 139 2.90 -10.23 -1.57
C SER A 139 4.30 -10.65 -1.98
N LEU A 140 4.63 -11.89 -1.66
CA LEU A 140 5.85 -12.59 -2.06
C LEU A 140 5.46 -13.94 -2.66
N THR A 141 6.00 -14.22 -3.84
CA THR A 141 6.13 -15.58 -4.35
C THR A 141 7.59 -16.00 -4.29
N ASN A 142 7.82 -17.24 -3.89
CA ASN A 142 9.14 -17.87 -3.89
C ASN A 142 8.99 -19.30 -4.37
N PHE A 143 9.59 -19.60 -5.51
CA PHE A 143 9.61 -20.93 -6.10
C PHE A 143 11.03 -21.47 -6.04
N ASP A 144 11.18 -22.62 -5.40
CA ASP A 144 12.41 -23.39 -5.33
C ASP A 144 12.05 -24.88 -5.25
N TRP A 145 13.07 -25.73 -5.13
CA TRP A 145 12.90 -27.18 -4.99
C TRP A 145 12.06 -27.58 -3.78
N CYS A 146 12.18 -26.85 -2.67
CA CYS A 146 11.52 -27.15 -1.43
C CYS A 146 10.05 -26.71 -1.45
N SER A 147 9.69 -25.61 -2.12
CA SER A 147 8.29 -25.19 -2.13
C SER A 147 7.90 -24.20 -3.22
N ASN A 148 6.62 -24.27 -3.59
CA ASN A 148 5.85 -23.15 -4.15
C ASN A 148 5.26 -22.31 -3.01
N LEU A 149 6.00 -21.28 -2.56
CA LEU A 149 5.61 -20.44 -1.44
C LEU A 149 4.90 -19.16 -1.91
N TYR A 150 3.73 -18.88 -1.34
CA TYR A 150 3.03 -17.60 -1.40
C TYR A 150 2.89 -17.00 0.00
N ARG A 151 3.23 -15.73 0.16
CA ARG A 151 2.96 -14.94 1.37
C ARG A 151 2.27 -13.63 1.01
N GLU A 152 1.37 -13.18 1.87
CA GLU A 152 0.65 -11.92 1.69
C GLU A 152 0.45 -11.21 3.04
N GLN A 153 0.52 -9.89 3.02
CA GLN A 153 0.03 -8.98 4.05
C GLN A 153 -0.93 -7.99 3.41
N ALA A 154 -2.20 -8.02 3.80
CA ALA A 154 -3.27 -7.14 3.34
C ALA A 154 -3.64 -6.14 4.46
N PHE A 155 -3.47 -4.85 4.19
CA PHE A 155 -3.60 -3.75 5.14
C PHE A 155 -4.97 -3.09 4.97
N HIS A 156 -5.95 -3.58 5.74
CA HIS A 156 -7.33 -3.15 5.62
C HIS A 156 -7.55 -1.71 6.11
N PRO A 157 -8.54 -1.00 5.55
CA PRO A 157 -8.89 0.35 6.00
C PRO A 157 -9.28 0.45 7.48
N ASP A 158 -9.77 -0.64 8.07
CA ASP A 158 -10.16 -0.73 9.48
C ASP A 158 -8.95 -0.79 10.45
N GLY A 159 -7.72 -0.72 9.94
CA GLY A 159 -6.49 -0.80 10.73
C GLY A 159 -5.99 -2.23 10.97
N THR A 160 -6.66 -3.24 10.42
CA THR A 160 -6.26 -4.63 10.55
C THR A 160 -5.30 -5.05 9.44
N VAL A 161 -4.27 -5.83 9.76
CA VAL A 161 -3.50 -6.56 8.75
C VAL A 161 -3.89 -8.03 8.76
N ARG A 162 -4.26 -8.55 7.58
CA ARG A 162 -4.46 -9.99 7.37
C ARG A 162 -3.23 -10.57 6.72
N ARG A 163 -2.69 -11.64 7.30
CA ARG A 163 -1.54 -12.36 6.80
C ARG A 163 -1.98 -13.72 6.27
N LEU A 164 -1.49 -14.09 5.10
CA LEU A 164 -1.66 -15.41 4.50
C LEU A 164 -0.30 -16.00 4.14
N LYS A 165 -0.12 -17.30 4.40
CA LYS A 165 1.00 -18.10 3.90
C LYS A 165 0.46 -19.40 3.32
N ARG A 166 0.85 -19.71 2.09
CA ARG A 166 0.62 -21.00 1.43
C ARG A 166 1.94 -21.59 0.96
N SER A 167 2.19 -22.85 1.27
CA SER A 167 3.44 -23.52 0.97
C SER A 167 3.25 -25.04 0.97
N ASP A 168 4.04 -25.71 0.15
CA ASP A 168 4.13 -27.17 0.12
C ASP A 168 4.88 -27.70 1.36
N ASP A 169 6.06 -27.11 1.68
CA ASP A 169 6.95 -27.66 2.73
C ASP A 169 7.08 -26.79 3.99
N TYR A 170 6.78 -25.50 3.94
CA TYR A 170 7.02 -24.59 5.07
C TYR A 170 5.80 -24.41 5.98
N GLY A 171 4.71 -25.13 5.72
CA GLY A 171 3.44 -25.00 6.42
C GLY A 171 2.62 -23.76 6.03
N ASN A 172 1.32 -23.84 6.29
CA ASN A 172 0.33 -22.82 5.96
C ASN A 172 -0.03 -21.98 7.18
N ALA A 173 -0.35 -20.71 6.99
CA ALA A 173 -0.80 -19.83 8.07
C ALA A 173 -1.86 -18.83 7.58
N ARG A 174 -2.77 -18.48 8.48
CA ARG A 174 -3.71 -17.35 8.32
C ARG A 174 -3.84 -16.66 9.66
N GLU A 175 -3.42 -15.41 9.71
CA GLU A 175 -3.30 -14.64 10.95
C GLU A 175 -3.79 -13.22 10.73
N THR A 176 -4.06 -12.53 11.84
CA THR A 176 -4.52 -11.16 11.87
C THR A 176 -3.83 -10.42 12.99
N TYR A 177 -3.48 -9.15 12.77
CA TYR A 177 -2.90 -8.28 13.79
C TYR A 177 -3.20 -6.80 13.51
N ASP A 178 -3.07 -5.95 14.52
CA ASP A 178 -3.30 -4.51 14.39
C ASP A 178 -2.12 -3.81 13.70
N TYR A 179 -2.44 -2.93 12.76
CA TYR A 179 -1.45 -2.15 12.03
C TYR A 179 -0.99 -0.92 12.82
N ARG A 180 0.32 -0.76 13.00
CA ARG A 180 0.93 0.43 13.59
C ARG A 180 1.52 1.32 12.50
N ALA A 181 0.74 2.29 12.04
CA ALA A 181 1.21 3.28 11.08
C ALA A 181 2.14 4.35 11.72
N PRO A 182 3.07 4.95 10.95
CA PRO A 182 3.50 4.54 9.61
C PRO A 182 4.51 3.39 9.69
N ALA A 183 4.22 2.26 9.03
CA ALA A 183 5.17 1.17 8.89
C ALA A 183 5.08 0.49 7.52
N TYR A 184 6.22 0.10 6.97
CA TYR A 184 6.29 -0.34 5.57
C TYR A 184 6.83 -1.77 5.47
N PRO A 185 6.29 -2.62 4.59
CA PRO A 185 6.93 -3.88 4.25
C PRO A 185 8.34 -3.62 3.72
N ALA A 186 9.32 -4.47 4.05
CA ALA A 186 10.71 -4.27 3.61
C ALA A 186 10.84 -4.16 2.08
N ALA A 187 10.08 -4.94 1.33
CA ALA A 187 10.08 -4.89 -0.14
C ALA A 187 9.47 -3.59 -0.72
N GLN A 188 8.77 -2.80 0.09
CA GLN A 188 8.26 -1.50 -0.32
C GLN A 188 9.32 -0.39 -0.21
N VAL A 189 10.38 -0.59 0.57
CA VAL A 189 11.39 0.45 0.83
C VAL A 189 11.92 1.10 -0.46
N PRO A 190 12.24 0.37 -1.55
CA PRO A 190 12.68 0.99 -2.79
C PRO A 190 11.66 1.96 -3.42
N LEU A 191 10.36 1.70 -3.27
CA LEU A 191 9.33 2.65 -3.69
C LEU A 191 9.25 3.85 -2.74
N LEU A 192 9.34 3.61 -1.43
CA LEU A 192 9.27 4.66 -0.42
C LEU A 192 10.40 5.69 -0.56
N VAL A 193 11.65 5.22 -0.72
CA VAL A 193 12.84 6.09 -0.78
C VAL A 193 12.79 7.08 -1.94
N ARG A 194 12.14 6.72 -3.06
CA ARG A 194 11.95 7.59 -4.23
C ARG A 194 11.04 8.77 -3.93
N GLY A 195 10.12 8.60 -2.99
CA GLY A 195 9.14 9.61 -2.61
C GLY A 195 9.49 10.34 -1.33
N LEU A 196 10.61 10.07 -0.66
CA LEU A 196 10.94 10.73 0.61
C LEU A 196 11.14 12.24 0.39
N SER A 197 10.48 13.04 1.22
CA SER A 197 10.71 14.48 1.27
C SER A 197 11.97 14.76 2.08
N PHE A 198 12.80 15.70 1.65
CA PHE A 198 13.94 16.21 2.42
C PHE A 198 13.97 17.74 2.37
N SER A 199 14.46 18.36 3.44
CA SER A 199 14.70 19.81 3.47
C SER A 199 15.89 20.11 4.38
N GLU A 200 16.47 21.32 4.28
CA GLU A 200 17.54 21.72 5.21
C GLU A 200 17.11 21.64 6.68
N ALA A 201 15.84 21.96 6.96
CA ALA A 201 15.27 21.86 8.31
C ALA A 201 15.03 20.41 8.76
N GLN A 202 14.95 19.47 7.81
CA GLN A 202 14.73 18.05 8.10
C GLN A 202 15.55 17.18 7.14
N PRO A 203 16.86 17.02 7.41
CA PRO A 203 17.77 16.26 6.55
C PRO A 203 17.65 14.74 6.74
N THR A 204 16.97 14.29 7.81
CA THR A 204 16.79 12.88 8.13
C THR A 204 15.31 12.50 8.07
N ARG A 205 15.02 11.26 7.63
CA ARG A 205 13.70 10.63 7.71
C ARG A 205 13.80 9.30 8.43
N SER A 206 12.77 8.97 9.19
CA SER A 206 12.66 7.73 9.95
C SER A 206 11.27 7.14 9.77
N PHE A 207 11.20 5.82 9.64
CA PHE A 207 9.96 5.08 9.47
C PHE A 207 10.16 3.66 10.01
N SER A 208 9.10 3.01 10.46
CA SER A 208 9.18 1.62 10.89
C SER A 208 9.02 0.67 9.70
N LEU A 209 9.63 -0.51 9.80
CA LEU A 209 9.32 -1.67 8.97
C LEU A 209 8.33 -2.57 9.69
N VAL A 210 7.38 -3.14 8.95
CA VAL A 210 6.48 -4.20 9.43
C VAL A 210 6.89 -5.52 8.80
N HIS A 211 7.13 -6.52 9.65
CA HIS A 211 7.53 -7.85 9.23
C HIS A 211 6.31 -8.75 9.07
N SER A 212 6.47 -9.86 8.33
CA SER A 212 5.35 -10.76 8.02
C SER A 212 4.64 -11.34 9.25
N GLY A 213 5.29 -11.40 10.42
CA GLY A 213 4.72 -11.89 11.68
C GLY A 213 4.10 -10.79 12.56
N GLY A 214 3.88 -9.58 12.04
CA GLY A 214 3.30 -8.48 12.82
C GLY A 214 4.28 -7.83 13.81
N THR A 215 5.57 -8.12 13.71
CA THR A 215 6.63 -7.42 14.46
C THR A 215 7.09 -6.18 13.70
N TYR A 216 7.66 -5.22 14.43
CA TYR A 216 8.08 -3.92 13.88
C TYR A 216 9.53 -3.62 14.27
N THR A 217 10.26 -2.98 13.35
CA THR A 217 11.61 -2.44 13.60
C THR A 217 11.63 -0.98 13.16
N SER A 218 12.27 -0.10 13.94
CA SER A 218 12.41 1.33 13.61
C SER A 218 13.80 1.67 13.09
#